data_AF-A0A3Q9XVF7-F1
#
_entry.id   AF-A0A3Q9XVF7-F1
#
_cell.length_a   1.000
_cell.length_b   1.000
_cell.length_c   1.000
_cell.angle_alpha   90.00
_cell.angle_beta   90.00
_cell.angle_gamma   90.00
#
_symmetry.space_group_name_H-M   'P 1'
#
loop_
_entity.id
_entity.type
_entity.pdbx_description
1 polymer ?
#
loop_
_entity_poly.entity_id
_entity_poly.type
_entity_poly.pdbx_seq_one_letter_code
_entity_poly.pdbx_strand_id
1 'polypeptide(L)'
;MTKNFSSLCSLSNDEALYHLLKKEHDYYKDILTLTHYEHEKLISKHPPQEMHSLLSKKKALVACIRDIEKTLTPLKKYWINKSSHDPSSLQINELLTSLCDILKEILQLDLVNQKLLKNLLSQLPQVEMDDKKI
;
A
#
# COMPACT_ATOMS: atom_id res chain seq x y z
N MET A 1 -8.15 1.61 -23.41
CA MET A 1 -7.04 2.57 -23.62
C MET A 1 -5.84 2.11 -22.81
N THR A 2 -4.94 1.37 -23.44
CA THR A 2 -3.69 0.83 -22.89
C THR A 2 -2.63 1.92 -22.93
N LYS A 3 -2.38 2.61 -21.81
CA LYS A 3 -1.26 3.56 -21.71
C LYS A 3 0.06 2.78 -21.55
N ASN A 4 0.71 2.54 -22.68
CA ASN A 4 2.16 2.49 -22.94
C ASN A 4 3.07 1.98 -21.81
N PHE A 5 3.30 0.67 -21.77
CA PHE A 5 4.51 0.07 -21.18
C PHE A 5 5.75 0.23 -22.11
N SER A 6 5.59 0.81 -23.31
CA SER A 6 6.65 0.98 -24.32
C SER A 6 7.63 2.13 -24.04
N SER A 7 7.38 2.97 -23.03
CA SER A 7 8.20 4.17 -22.76
C SER A 7 9.38 3.95 -21.82
N LEU A 8 9.49 2.80 -21.15
CA LEU A 8 10.59 2.53 -20.21
C LEU A 8 11.88 2.09 -20.90
N CYS A 9 11.81 1.59 -22.13
CA CYS A 9 12.98 1.08 -22.86
C CYS A 9 13.97 2.16 -23.32
N SER A 10 13.59 3.45 -23.26
CA SER A 10 14.44 4.59 -23.64
C SER A 10 14.98 5.39 -22.46
N LEU A 11 14.61 5.04 -21.22
CA LEU A 11 15.04 5.75 -20.01
C LEU A 11 16.37 5.18 -19.51
N SER A 12 17.17 6.04 -18.89
CA SER A 12 18.31 5.57 -18.08
C SER A 12 17.82 4.75 -16.88
N ASN A 13 18.68 3.89 -16.33
CA ASN A 13 18.33 3.08 -15.16
C ASN A 13 17.88 3.95 -13.96
N ASP A 14 18.48 5.12 -13.78
CA ASP A 14 18.15 6.04 -12.67
C ASP A 14 16.77 6.69 -12.88
N GLU A 15 16.45 7.12 -14.11
CA GLU A 15 15.13 7.66 -14.44
C GLU A 15 14.04 6.59 -14.31
N ALA A 16 14.31 5.38 -14.82
CA ALA A 16 13.40 4.25 -14.68
C ALA A 16 13.15 3.91 -13.20
N LEU A 17 14.21 3.90 -12.37
CA LEU A 17 14.11 3.68 -10.94
C LEU A 17 13.27 4.76 -10.27
N TYR A 18 13.56 6.04 -10.53
CA TYR A 18 12.82 7.16 -9.97
C TYR A 18 11.33 7.09 -10.33
N HIS A 19 11.00 6.87 -11.60
CA HIS A 19 9.61 6.79 -12.04
C HIS A 19 8.84 5.62 -11.43
N LEU A 20 9.50 4.46 -11.30
CA LEU A 20 8.88 3.29 -10.68
C LEU A 20 8.73 3.44 -9.17
N LEU A 21 9.72 4.02 -8.47
CA LEU A 21 9.61 4.37 -7.05
C LEU A 21 8.49 5.40 -6.81
N LYS A 22 8.32 6.35 -7.73
CA LYS A 22 7.26 7.37 -7.62
C LYS A 22 5.89 6.74 -7.79
N LYS A 23 5.77 5.80 -8.73
CA LYS A 23 4.56 5.01 -8.91
C LYS A 23 4.24 4.13 -7.69
N GLU A 24 5.26 3.49 -7.11
CA GLU A 24 5.12 2.76 -5.84
C GLU A 24 4.63 3.68 -4.71
N HIS A 25 5.20 4.88 -4.61
CA HIS A 25 4.80 5.90 -3.65
C HIS A 25 3.35 6.32 -3.78
N ASP A 26 2.88 6.56 -4.99
CA ASP A 26 1.48 6.90 -5.26
C ASP A 26 0.54 5.76 -4.84
N TYR A 27 0.90 4.50 -5.09
CA TYR A 27 0.11 3.36 -4.59
C TYR A 27 0.07 3.29 -3.06
N TYR A 28 1.18 3.57 -2.38
CA TYR A 28 1.18 3.60 -0.92
C TYR A 28 0.37 4.78 -0.36
N LYS A 29 0.39 5.96 -1.00
CA LYS A 29 -0.53 7.05 -0.64
C LYS A 29 -1.99 6.64 -0.73
N ASP A 30 -2.37 5.98 -1.82
CA ASP A 30 -3.74 5.48 -2.00
C ASP A 30 -4.10 4.46 -0.89
N ILE A 31 -3.18 3.56 -0.54
CA ILE A 31 -3.37 2.63 0.58
C ILE A 31 -3.53 3.38 1.90
N LEU A 32 -2.73 4.41 2.15
CA LEU A 32 -2.82 5.22 3.36
C LEU A 32 -4.20 5.91 3.46
N THR A 33 -4.66 6.54 2.38
CA THR A 33 -6.00 7.13 2.30
C THR A 33 -7.10 6.10 2.59
N LEU A 34 -7.02 4.90 2.00
CA LEU A 34 -7.98 3.83 2.29
C LEU A 34 -7.90 3.34 3.75
N THR A 35 -6.73 3.41 4.37
CA THR A 35 -6.53 3.02 5.79
C THR A 35 -7.12 4.06 6.75
N HIS A 36 -7.02 5.34 6.41
CA HIS A 36 -7.73 6.41 7.11
C HIS A 36 -9.24 6.27 6.99
N TYR A 37 -9.77 6.02 5.79
CA TYR A 37 -11.21 5.77 5.62
C TYR A 37 -11.71 4.55 6.39
N GLU A 38 -10.91 3.48 6.42
CA GLU A 38 -11.22 2.31 7.25
C GLU A 38 -11.28 2.68 8.73
N HIS A 39 -10.32 3.47 9.21
CA HIS A 39 -10.24 3.93 10.59
C HIS A 39 -11.48 4.73 10.99
N GLU A 40 -11.87 5.71 10.17
CA GLU A 40 -13.07 6.52 10.38
C GLU A 40 -14.32 5.64 10.49
N LYS A 41 -14.49 4.69 9.58
CA LYS A 41 -15.63 3.76 9.60
C LYS A 41 -15.67 2.91 10.86
N LEU A 42 -14.51 2.41 11.30
CA LEU A 42 -14.40 1.62 12.53
C LEU A 42 -14.74 2.45 13.77
N ILE A 43 -14.25 3.68 13.88
CA ILE A 43 -14.58 4.58 14.98
C ILE A 43 -16.09 4.88 15.02
N SER A 44 -16.67 5.15 13.85
CA SER A 44 -18.11 5.41 13.71
C SER A 44 -18.98 4.16 13.79
N LYS A 45 -18.39 2.97 14.04
CA LYS A 45 -19.08 1.68 14.17
C LYS A 45 -19.98 1.34 12.96
N HIS A 46 -19.54 1.71 11.75
CA HIS A 46 -20.25 1.32 10.53
C HIS A 46 -20.27 -0.21 10.40
N PRO A 47 -21.28 -0.78 9.70
CA PRO A 47 -21.35 -2.21 9.48
C PRO A 47 -20.06 -2.74 8.82
N PRO A 48 -19.53 -3.90 9.25
CA PRO A 48 -18.33 -4.50 8.65
C PRO A 48 -18.44 -4.73 7.14
N GLN A 49 -19.66 -4.89 6.61
CA GLN A 49 -19.89 -5.07 5.17
C GLN A 49 -19.39 -3.88 4.35
N GLU A 50 -19.42 -2.67 4.91
CA GLU A 50 -18.91 -1.46 4.26
C GLU A 50 -17.38 -1.44 4.14
N MET A 51 -16.68 -2.30 4.88
CA MET A 51 -15.22 -2.44 4.81
C MET A 51 -14.78 -3.35 3.66
N HIS A 52 -15.64 -4.25 3.15
CA HIS A 52 -15.26 -5.20 2.09
C HIS A 52 -14.77 -4.52 0.81
N SER A 53 -15.42 -3.41 0.41
CA SER A 53 -15.00 -2.63 -0.76
C SER A 53 -13.62 -2.00 -0.55
N LEU A 54 -13.34 -1.49 0.66
CA LEU A 54 -12.04 -0.92 1.01
C LEU A 54 -10.93 -1.98 0.98
N LEU A 55 -11.18 -3.14 1.59
CA LEU A 55 -10.23 -4.26 1.61
C LEU A 55 -9.92 -4.76 0.19
N SER A 56 -10.94 -4.83 -0.67
CA SER A 56 -10.77 -5.24 -2.08
C SER A 56 -9.89 -4.25 -2.84
N LYS A 57 -10.09 -2.94 -2.66
CA LYS A 57 -9.26 -1.89 -3.26
C LYS A 57 -7.81 -1.96 -2.77
N LYS A 58 -7.59 -2.09 -1.44
CA LYS A 58 -6.24 -2.25 -0.87
C LYS A 58 -5.54 -3.48 -1.45
N LYS A 59 -6.23 -4.62 -1.56
CA LYS A 59 -5.68 -5.85 -2.15
C LYS A 59 -5.25 -5.66 -3.61
N ALA A 60 -6.02 -4.91 -4.41
CA ALA A 60 -5.65 -4.59 -5.78
C ALA A 60 -4.39 -3.70 -5.84
N LEU A 61 -4.30 -2.68 -4.99
CA LEU A 61 -3.11 -1.81 -4.90
C LEU A 61 -1.85 -2.59 -4.49
N VAL A 62 -1.96 -3.50 -3.51
CA VAL A 62 -0.85 -4.39 -3.12
C VAL A 62 -0.43 -5.30 -4.28
N ALA A 63 -1.38 -5.78 -5.10
CA ALA A 63 -1.04 -6.55 -6.30
C ALA A 63 -0.25 -5.69 -7.32
N CYS A 64 -0.68 -4.46 -7.56
CA CYS A 64 0.04 -3.51 -8.41
C CYS A 64 1.47 -3.24 -7.92
N ILE A 65 1.66 -3.07 -6.59
CA ILE A 65 2.98 -2.91 -5.97
C ILE A 65 3.85 -4.15 -6.23
N ARG A 66 3.32 -5.35 -6.01
CA ARG A 66 4.05 -6.60 -6.27
C ARG A 66 4.48 -6.74 -7.74
N ASP A 67 3.65 -6.27 -8.67
CA ASP A 67 3.98 -6.33 -10.09
C ASP A 67 5.09 -5.35 -10.48
N ILE A 68 5.09 -4.13 -9.93
CA ILE A 68 6.19 -3.19 -10.19
C ILE A 68 7.48 -3.60 -9.47
N GLU A 69 7.41 -4.24 -8.29
CA GLU A 69 8.59 -4.66 -7.52
C GLU A 69 9.49 -5.61 -8.29
N LYS A 70 8.92 -6.43 -9.19
CA LYS A 70 9.68 -7.32 -10.09
C LYS A 70 10.64 -6.54 -10.99
N THR A 71 10.23 -5.35 -11.43
CA THR A 71 11.05 -4.45 -12.27
C THR A 71 11.94 -3.55 -11.40
N LEU A 72 11.45 -3.17 -10.22
CA LEU A 72 12.14 -2.30 -9.30
C LEU A 72 13.37 -2.96 -8.64
N THR A 73 13.26 -4.25 -8.31
CA THR A 73 14.32 -5.02 -7.63
C THR A 73 15.68 -4.95 -8.33
N PRO A 74 15.80 -5.27 -9.65
CA PRO A 74 17.09 -5.17 -10.34
C PRO A 74 17.61 -3.72 -10.40
N LEU A 75 16.73 -2.72 -10.52
CA LEU A 75 17.11 -1.31 -10.56
C LEU A 75 17.64 -0.82 -9.20
N LYS A 76 16.99 -1.20 -8.10
CA LYS A 76 17.48 -0.95 -6.73
C LYS A 76 18.87 -1.54 -6.53
N LYS A 77 19.10 -2.79 -6.97
CA LYS A 77 20.42 -3.45 -6.90
C LYS A 77 21.48 -2.73 -7.72
N TYR A 78 21.14 -2.28 -8.92
CA TYR A 78 22.04 -1.48 -9.75
C TYR A 78 22.43 -0.17 -9.05
N TRP A 79 21.45 0.54 -8.51
CA TRP A 79 21.65 1.85 -7.88
C TRP A 79 22.48 1.78 -6.59
N ILE A 80 22.28 0.77 -5.74
CA ILE A 80 23.09 0.57 -4.51
C ILE A 80 24.59 0.47 -4.80
N ASN A 81 24.97 -0.06 -5.97
CA ASN A 81 26.37 -0.23 -6.37
C ASN A 81 26.97 1.04 -7.01
N LYS A 82 26.22 2.14 -7.11
CA LYS A 82 26.64 3.39 -7.75
C LYS A 82 27.17 4.40 -6.72
N SER A 83 28.10 5.26 -7.13
CA SER A 83 28.60 6.38 -6.32
C SER A 83 27.46 7.34 -5.94
N SER A 84 27.37 7.72 -4.65
CA SER A 84 26.21 8.38 -4.04
C SER A 84 26.08 9.89 -4.29
N HIS A 85 26.96 10.49 -5.10
CA HIS A 85 27.11 11.96 -5.19
C HIS A 85 26.36 12.62 -6.36
N ASP A 86 25.65 11.88 -7.21
CA ASP A 86 24.92 12.45 -8.34
C ASP A 86 23.57 13.08 -7.92
N PRO A 87 23.09 14.19 -8.55
CA PRO A 87 21.81 14.82 -8.22
C PRO A 87 20.59 13.89 -8.29
N SER A 88 20.60 12.90 -9.20
CA SER A 88 19.57 11.86 -9.31
C SER A 88 19.47 11.01 -8.04
N SER A 89 20.59 10.77 -7.36
CA SER A 89 20.64 10.02 -6.10
C SER A 89 19.96 10.79 -4.95
N LEU A 90 20.02 12.12 -4.95
CA LEU A 90 19.33 12.93 -3.94
C LEU A 90 17.81 12.81 -4.06
N GLN A 91 17.26 12.93 -5.28
CA GLN A 91 15.82 12.78 -5.52
C GLN A 91 15.31 11.36 -5.20
N ILE A 92 16.09 10.34 -5.54
CA ILE A 92 15.77 8.94 -5.20
C ILE A 92 15.79 8.75 -3.68
N ASN A 93 16.77 9.32 -2.97
CA ASN A 93 16.85 9.25 -1.50
C ASN A 93 15.67 9.94 -0.80
N GLU A 94 15.29 11.14 -1.25
CA GLU A 94 14.11 11.85 -0.73
C GLU A 94 12.84 11.01 -0.90
N LEU A 95 12.69 10.39 -2.07
CA LEU A 95 11.54 9.55 -2.39
C LEU A 95 11.51 8.27 -1.54
N LEU A 96 12.66 7.62 -1.34
CA LEU A 96 12.80 6.46 -0.45
C LEU A 96 12.51 6.81 1.01
N THR A 97 12.94 7.99 1.46
CA THR A 97 12.63 8.50 2.80
C THR A 97 11.13 8.68 2.96
N SER A 98 10.50 9.36 2.00
CA SER A 98 9.04 9.57 2.00
C SER A 98 8.25 8.24 1.94
N LEU A 99 8.72 7.26 1.16
CA LEU A 99 8.15 5.90 1.14
C LEU A 99 8.21 5.24 2.51
N CYS A 100 9.35 5.35 3.20
CA CYS A 100 9.52 4.78 4.54
C CYS A 100 8.56 5.42 5.56
N ASP A 101 8.35 6.73 5.48
CA ASP A 101 7.46 7.43 6.40
C ASP A 101 5.99 7.07 6.16
N ILE A 102 5.55 6.98 4.90
CA ILE A 102 4.19 6.52 4.56
C ILE A 102 3.98 5.08 5.02
N LEU A 103 4.96 4.19 4.80
CA LEU A 103 4.86 2.80 5.26
C LEU A 103 4.72 2.69 6.78
N LYS A 104 5.48 3.48 7.54
CA LYS A 104 5.34 3.54 9.00
C LYS A 104 3.94 4.00 9.41
N GLU A 105 3.41 5.03 8.77
CA GLU A 105 2.07 5.56 9.07
C GLU A 105 0.99 4.52 8.78
N ILE A 106 1.04 3.86 7.61
CA ILE A 106 0.13 2.77 7.25
C ILE A 106 0.17 1.66 8.31
N LEU A 107 1.37 1.19 8.68
CA LEU A 107 1.52 0.08 9.63
C LEU A 107 0.99 0.45 11.03
N GLN A 108 1.25 1.68 11.48
CA GLN A 108 0.76 2.16 12.77
C GLN A 108 -0.77 2.24 12.79
N LEU A 109 -1.37 2.82 11.75
CA LEU A 109 -2.82 2.98 11.67
C LEU A 109 -3.53 1.64 11.47
N ASP A 110 -2.98 0.75 10.64
CA ASP A 110 -3.52 -0.59 10.42
C ASP A 110 -3.52 -1.40 11.73
N LEU A 111 -2.47 -1.30 12.54
CA LEU A 111 -2.44 -1.92 13.87
C LEU A 111 -3.56 -1.39 14.79
N VAL A 112 -3.85 -0.09 14.74
CA VAL A 112 -4.96 0.50 15.49
C VAL A 112 -6.30 -0.03 14.96
N ASN A 113 -6.50 -0.06 13.65
CA ASN A 113 -7.70 -0.57 13.00
C ASN A 113 -7.96 -2.04 13.36
N GLN A 114 -6.92 -2.88 13.34
CA GLN A 114 -7.03 -4.28 13.76
C GLN A 114 -7.50 -4.43 15.21
N LYS A 115 -7.00 -3.58 16.13
CA LYS A 115 -7.45 -3.58 17.54
C LYS A 115 -8.91 -3.15 17.66
N LEU A 116 -9.29 -2.07 16.98
CA LEU A 116 -10.67 -1.59 16.97
C LEU A 116 -11.63 -2.65 16.43
N LEU A 117 -11.29 -3.26 15.29
CA LEU A 117 -12.11 -4.31 14.68
C LEU A 117 -12.27 -5.52 15.62
N LYS A 118 -11.18 -5.99 16.26
CA LYS A 118 -11.25 -7.08 17.25
C LYS A 118 -12.20 -6.74 18.40
N ASN A 119 -12.13 -5.51 18.93
CA ASN A 119 -13.01 -5.06 20.01
C ASN A 119 -14.48 -4.97 19.58
N LEU A 120 -14.76 -4.59 18.32
CA LEU A 120 -16.12 -4.57 17.78
C LEU A 120 -16.65 -5.98 17.59
N LEU A 121 -15.84 -6.89 17.06
CA LEU A 121 -16.20 -8.29 16.89
C LEU A 121 -16.47 -9.00 18.22
N SER A 122 -15.73 -8.68 19.29
CA SER A 122 -15.98 -9.26 20.63
C SER A 122 -17.27 -8.75 21.29
N GLN A 123 -17.86 -7.66 20.79
CA GLN A 123 -19.13 -7.12 21.28
C GLN A 123 -20.34 -7.68 20.53
N LEU A 124 -20.12 -8.41 19.43
CA LEU A 124 -21.22 -9.05 18.72
C LEU A 124 -21.79 -10.18 19.58
N PRO A 125 -23.13 -10.31 19.69
CA PRO A 125 -23.73 -11.42 20.40
C PRO A 125 -23.27 -12.73 19.75
N GLN A 126 -22.84 -13.69 20.57
CA GLN A 126 -22.60 -15.06 20.12
C GLN A 126 -23.92 -15.55 19.50
N VAL A 127 -23.93 -15.77 18.19
CA VAL A 127 -25.07 -16.42 17.54
C VAL A 127 -25.04 -17.86 18.03
N GLU A 128 -25.88 -18.18 19.00
CA GLU A 128 -26.26 -19.58 19.25
C GLU A 128 -26.87 -20.08 17.93
N MET A 129 -26.08 -20.83 17.15
CA MET A 129 -26.67 -21.62 16.09
C MET A 129 -27.47 -22.71 16.78
N ASP A 130 -28.75 -22.41 16.99
CA ASP A 130 -29.75 -23.37 17.39
C ASP A 130 -29.79 -24.42 16.25
N ASP A 131 -29.05 -25.51 16.41
CA ASP A 131 -29.04 -26.70 15.55
C ASP A 131 -30.43 -27.38 15.62
N LYS A 132 -31.46 -26.70 15.13
CA LYS A 132 -32.77 -27.31 14.91
C LYS A 132 -32.75 -28.00 13.56
N LYS A 133 -32.39 -29.28 13.63
CA LYS A 133 -32.76 -30.33 12.68
C LYS A 133 -34.17 -30.09 12.13
N ILE A 134 -34.30 -30.06 10.81
CA ILE A 134 -35.50 -30.48 10.09
C ILE A 134 -35.10 -31.69 9.26
#